data_AF-A0A2R7K2H7-F1
#
_entry.id   AF-A0A2R7K2H7-F1
#
_cell.length_a   1.000
_cell.length_b   1.000
_cell.length_c   1.000
_cell.angle_alpha   90.00
_cell.angle_beta   90.00
_cell.angle_gamma   90.00
#
_symmetry.space_group_name_H-M   'P 1'
#
loop_
_entity.id
_entity.type
_entity.pdbx_description
1 polymer ?
#
loop_
_entity_poly.entity_id
_entity_poly.type
_entity_poly.pdbx_seq_one_letter_code
_entity_poly.pdbx_strand_id
1 'polypeptide(L)'
;IATFERSINSPKSKFDQFVSGKSDAYTDAQVKGLHLFRTKAQCINCHNTPYFSDNQFHNDGQTLFGTKNEDFGRYNVTKNKDDLGKFRTPTLREVVNTKPWMHHGHFPSLLDVVELYNLGNPAPIQKKYAGTARDSLIPKPDPLLKKLDLNKEEISDLLAFIETLSTPTRRIIIPTLPK
;
A
#
# COMPACT_ATOMS: atom_id res chain seq x y z
N ILE A 1 -2.37 -26.49 3.87
CA ILE A 1 -2.65 -25.04 3.80
C ILE A 1 -1.95 -24.40 2.59
N ALA A 2 -0.62 -24.40 2.52
CA ALA A 2 0.11 -23.79 1.40
C ALA A 2 -0.35 -24.19 -0.03
N THR A 3 -0.72 -25.46 -0.26
CA THR A 3 -1.27 -25.90 -1.55
C THR A 3 -2.62 -25.24 -1.87
N PHE A 4 -3.48 -25.07 -0.87
CA PHE A 4 -4.76 -24.40 -1.02
C PHE A 4 -4.56 -22.90 -1.29
N GLU A 5 -3.68 -22.23 -0.55
CA GLU A 5 -3.38 -20.80 -0.76
C GLU A 5 -2.84 -20.51 -2.16
N ARG A 6 -2.01 -21.39 -2.74
CA ARG A 6 -1.55 -21.27 -4.13
C ARG A 6 -2.69 -21.36 -5.17
N SER A 7 -3.82 -21.96 -4.82
CA SER A 7 -4.99 -22.02 -5.71
C SER A 7 -5.84 -20.75 -5.65
N ILE A 8 -5.69 -19.93 -4.60
CA ILE A 8 -6.41 -18.67 -4.42
C ILE A 8 -5.69 -17.59 -5.24
N ASN A 9 -6.16 -17.39 -6.47
CA ASN A 9 -5.64 -16.37 -7.38
C ASN A 9 -6.71 -15.30 -7.64
N SER A 10 -6.28 -14.04 -7.72
CA SER A 10 -7.15 -12.95 -8.18
C SER A 10 -7.58 -13.22 -9.62
N PRO A 11 -8.88 -13.11 -9.95
CA PRO A 11 -9.34 -13.15 -11.33
C PRO A 11 -8.80 -11.96 -12.13
N LYS A 12 -8.99 -12.00 -13.47
CA LYS A 12 -8.63 -10.87 -14.34
C LYS A 12 -9.42 -9.62 -13.95
N SER A 13 -8.72 -8.58 -13.52
CA SER A 13 -9.30 -7.29 -13.17
C SER A 13 -9.57 -6.42 -14.40
N LYS A 14 -10.13 -5.23 -14.18
CA LYS A 14 -10.32 -4.24 -15.24
C LYS A 14 -8.98 -3.76 -15.81
N PHE A 15 -7.96 -3.62 -14.96
CA PHE A 15 -6.58 -3.35 -15.39
C PHE A 15 -6.05 -4.44 -16.33
N ASP A 16 -6.23 -5.72 -15.98
CA ASP A 16 -5.73 -6.82 -16.81
C ASP A 16 -6.38 -6.84 -18.20
N GLN A 17 -7.66 -6.46 -18.29
CA GLN A 17 -8.37 -6.31 -19.57
C GLN A 17 -7.79 -5.17 -20.41
N PHE A 18 -7.57 -4.02 -19.80
CA PHE A 18 -7.01 -2.84 -20.44
C PHE A 18 -5.62 -3.11 -21.03
N VAL A 19 -4.70 -3.68 -20.23
CA VAL A 19 -3.33 -3.97 -20.70
C VAL A 19 -3.27 -5.11 -21.72
N SER A 20 -4.30 -5.96 -21.79
CA SER A 20 -4.43 -6.97 -22.86
C SER A 20 -4.94 -6.41 -24.20
N GLY A 21 -5.14 -5.09 -24.30
CA GLY A 21 -5.55 -4.41 -25.54
C GLY A 21 -7.02 -4.01 -25.62
N LYS A 22 -7.82 -4.22 -24.56
CA LYS A 22 -9.20 -3.70 -24.49
C LYS A 22 -9.20 -2.26 -24.00
N SER A 23 -8.83 -1.33 -24.88
CA SER A 23 -8.69 0.09 -24.52
C SER A 23 -9.99 0.72 -24.02
N ASP A 24 -11.12 0.24 -24.53
CA ASP A 24 -12.48 0.63 -24.13
C ASP A 24 -12.87 0.15 -22.72
N ALA A 25 -12.05 -0.70 -22.08
CA ALA A 25 -12.25 -1.04 -20.70
C ALA A 25 -12.17 0.21 -19.82
N TYR A 26 -11.23 1.14 -20.07
CA TYR A 26 -11.00 2.28 -19.17
C TYR A 26 -11.84 3.50 -19.53
N THR A 27 -12.20 4.26 -18.49
CA THR A 27 -12.64 5.65 -18.64
C THR A 27 -11.44 6.60 -18.70
N ASP A 28 -11.65 7.83 -19.16
CA ASP A 28 -10.59 8.86 -19.19
C ASP A 28 -9.96 9.08 -17.81
N ALA A 29 -10.77 9.14 -16.76
CA ALA A 29 -10.31 9.25 -15.37
C ALA A 29 -9.36 8.10 -14.97
N GLN A 30 -9.66 6.87 -15.41
CA GLN A 30 -8.82 5.71 -15.11
C GLN A 30 -7.49 5.73 -15.87
N VAL A 31 -7.50 6.24 -17.11
CA VAL A 31 -6.27 6.46 -17.90
C VAL A 31 -5.42 7.56 -17.26
N LYS A 32 -6.02 8.69 -16.88
CA LYS A 32 -5.35 9.78 -16.15
C LYS A 32 -4.78 9.28 -14.83
N GLY A 33 -5.54 8.50 -14.06
CA GLY A 33 -5.12 7.87 -12.82
C GLY A 33 -3.91 6.96 -12.98
N LEU A 34 -3.90 6.11 -14.02
CA LEU A 34 -2.75 5.28 -14.36
C LEU A 34 -1.52 6.14 -14.70
N HIS A 35 -1.72 7.24 -15.43
CA HIS A 35 -0.64 8.18 -15.73
C HIS A 35 -0.09 8.84 -14.46
N LEU A 36 -0.94 9.29 -13.55
CA LEU A 36 -0.54 9.86 -12.26
C LEU A 36 0.23 8.85 -11.42
N PHE A 37 -0.29 7.61 -11.31
CA PHE A 37 0.32 6.51 -10.56
C PHE A 37 1.77 6.25 -11.00
N ARG A 38 2.03 6.29 -12.31
CA ARG A 38 3.37 6.05 -12.88
C ARG A 38 4.26 7.29 -12.98
N THR A 39 3.73 8.48 -12.69
CA THR A 39 4.45 9.76 -12.82
C THR A 39 4.36 10.58 -11.54
N LYS A 40 3.50 11.60 -11.49
CA LYS A 40 3.42 12.61 -10.44
C LYS A 40 3.23 12.00 -9.05
N ALA A 41 2.34 11.01 -8.93
CA ALA A 41 2.03 10.36 -7.66
C ALA A 41 3.12 9.36 -7.21
N GLN A 42 4.03 8.96 -8.10
CA GLN A 42 5.21 8.15 -7.82
C GLN A 42 4.95 6.77 -7.18
N CYS A 43 3.69 6.32 -7.14
CA CYS A 43 3.30 5.05 -6.53
C CYS A 43 4.01 3.85 -7.17
N ILE A 44 4.27 3.91 -8.48
CA ILE A 44 4.96 2.84 -9.23
C ILE A 44 6.38 2.56 -8.73
N ASN A 45 7.02 3.49 -8.01
CA ASN A 45 8.39 3.29 -7.54
C ASN A 45 8.51 2.09 -6.58
N CYS A 46 7.44 1.80 -5.81
CA CYS A 46 7.37 0.59 -4.97
C CYS A 46 6.28 -0.37 -5.44
N HIS A 47 5.14 0.14 -5.94
CA HIS A 47 4.01 -0.67 -6.40
C HIS A 47 4.07 -0.96 -7.90
N ASN A 48 5.08 -1.72 -8.33
CA ASN A 48 5.31 -2.11 -9.73
C ASN A 48 5.14 -3.62 -9.96
N THR A 49 5.49 -4.07 -11.17
CA THR A 49 5.29 -5.46 -11.66
C THR A 49 3.81 -5.85 -11.78
N PRO A 50 3.48 -7.03 -12.36
CA PRO A 50 2.12 -7.53 -12.37
C PRO A 50 1.48 -7.67 -10.98
N TYR A 51 2.25 -7.68 -9.89
CA TYR A 51 1.72 -7.75 -8.53
C TYR A 51 1.42 -6.39 -7.90
N PHE A 52 1.78 -5.26 -8.54
CA PHE A 52 1.73 -3.93 -7.91
C PHE A 52 2.47 -3.91 -6.56
N SER A 53 3.63 -4.55 -6.54
CA SER A 53 4.58 -4.63 -5.46
C SER A 53 5.93 -5.09 -6.03
N ASP A 54 6.99 -4.46 -5.56
CA ASP A 54 8.38 -4.87 -5.77
C ASP A 54 8.84 -6.00 -4.82
N ASN A 55 7.96 -6.40 -3.88
CA ASN A 55 8.24 -7.32 -2.78
C ASN A 55 9.42 -6.91 -1.89
N GLN A 56 9.84 -5.65 -1.94
CA GLN A 56 10.88 -5.09 -1.09
C GLN A 56 10.28 -4.53 0.21
N PHE A 57 11.15 -4.04 1.07
CA PHE A 57 10.79 -3.51 2.38
C PHE A 57 11.14 -2.02 2.45
N HIS A 58 10.14 -1.20 2.74
CA HIS A 58 10.23 0.26 2.77
C HIS A 58 9.66 0.79 4.08
N ASN A 59 10.15 1.94 4.53
CA ASN A 59 9.63 2.62 5.70
C ASN A 59 8.75 3.78 5.24
N ASP A 60 7.43 3.62 5.37
CA ASP A 60 6.45 4.64 5.00
C ASP A 60 6.17 5.66 6.13
N GLY A 61 6.91 5.59 7.24
CA GLY A 61 6.74 6.46 8.41
C GLY A 61 5.71 5.96 9.43
N GLN A 62 5.09 4.79 9.20
CA GLN A 62 3.94 4.33 9.99
C GLN A 62 4.29 3.45 11.20
N THR A 63 5.52 3.47 11.70
CA THR A 63 5.94 2.69 12.90
C THR A 63 5.16 3.04 14.17
N LEU A 64 4.47 4.19 14.22
CA LEU A 64 3.77 4.69 15.41
C LEU A 64 4.66 4.74 16.66
N PHE A 65 5.94 5.10 16.46
CA PHE A 65 6.98 5.09 17.49
C PHE A 65 6.55 5.87 18.73
N GLY A 66 6.78 5.29 19.90
CA GLY A 66 6.47 5.89 21.19
C GLY A 66 4.98 5.90 21.55
N THR A 67 4.15 5.16 20.82
CA THR A 67 2.74 4.90 21.17
C THR A 67 2.55 3.45 21.62
N LYS A 68 1.35 3.10 22.10
CA LYS A 68 1.00 1.71 22.45
C LYS A 68 0.95 0.76 21.25
N ASN A 69 0.84 1.29 20.02
CA ASN A 69 0.76 0.52 18.78
C ASN A 69 2.10 0.57 18.01
N GLU A 70 3.21 0.82 18.72
CA GLU A 70 4.54 0.83 18.12
C GLU A 70 4.89 -0.52 17.48
N ASP A 71 5.26 -0.51 16.20
CA ASP A 71 5.74 -1.70 15.48
C ASP A 71 6.91 -1.37 14.57
N PHE A 72 8.09 -1.93 14.90
CA PHE A 72 9.32 -1.76 14.13
C PHE A 72 9.39 -2.60 12.85
N GLY A 73 8.37 -3.43 12.56
CA GLY A 73 8.28 -4.20 11.32
C GLY A 73 9.44 -5.16 11.15
N ARG A 74 10.13 -5.09 10.01
CA ARG A 74 11.22 -6.00 9.63
C ARG A 74 12.34 -6.08 10.67
N TYR A 75 12.64 -4.98 11.37
CA TYR A 75 13.60 -4.97 12.47
C TYR A 75 13.31 -6.03 13.54
N ASN A 76 12.03 -6.33 13.82
CA ASN A 76 11.66 -7.33 14.82
C ASN A 76 12.17 -8.73 14.46
N VAL A 77 12.37 -9.00 13.17
CA VAL A 77 12.91 -10.26 12.64
C VAL A 77 14.43 -10.20 12.49
N THR A 78 14.96 -9.14 11.86
CA THR A 78 16.38 -9.09 11.47
C THR A 78 17.30 -8.54 12.55
N LYS A 79 16.76 -7.75 13.48
CA LYS A 79 17.50 -6.95 14.47
C LYS A 79 18.51 -5.96 13.86
N ASN A 80 18.47 -5.74 12.54
CA ASN A 80 19.30 -4.74 11.87
C ASN A 80 18.63 -3.36 11.96
N LYS A 81 19.31 -2.37 12.53
CA LYS A 81 18.77 -1.00 12.67
C LYS A 81 18.38 -0.36 11.33
N ASP A 82 19.00 -0.76 10.23
CA ASP A 82 18.62 -0.27 8.90
C ASP A 82 17.22 -0.75 8.46
N ASP A 83 16.66 -1.75 9.13
CA ASP A 83 15.32 -2.28 8.89
C ASP A 83 14.24 -1.65 9.80
N LEU A 84 14.60 -0.65 10.62
CA LEU A 84 13.67 0.01 11.52
C LEU A 84 12.49 0.63 10.76
N GLY A 85 11.29 0.16 11.12
CA GLY A 85 10.04 0.65 10.55
C GLY A 85 9.79 0.22 9.12
N LYS A 86 10.62 -0.68 8.56
CA LYS A 86 10.40 -1.18 7.20
C LYS A 86 9.35 -2.28 7.20
N PHE A 87 8.36 -2.14 6.32
CA PHE A 87 7.36 -3.15 6.04
C PHE A 87 7.43 -3.56 4.58
N ARG A 88 7.01 -4.79 4.27
CA ARG A 88 6.97 -5.25 2.88
C ARG A 88 5.92 -4.45 2.12
N THR A 89 6.26 -3.96 0.93
CA THR A 89 5.29 -3.33 0.01
C THR A 89 4.14 -4.31 -0.27
N PRO A 90 2.90 -4.06 0.18
CA PRO A 90 1.79 -4.96 -0.09
C PRO A 90 1.43 -4.93 -1.57
N THR A 91 0.87 -6.02 -2.09
CA THR A 91 0.24 -6.00 -3.41
C THR A 91 -0.97 -5.06 -3.39
N LEU A 92 -1.18 -4.31 -4.47
CA LEU A 92 -2.42 -3.54 -4.66
C LEU A 92 -3.50 -4.33 -5.41
N ARG A 93 -3.27 -5.60 -5.76
CA ARG A 93 -4.35 -6.44 -6.31
C ARG A 93 -5.40 -6.67 -5.24
N GLU A 94 -6.66 -6.52 -5.62
CA GLU A 94 -7.81 -6.64 -4.73
C GLU A 94 -7.85 -5.61 -3.58
N VAL A 95 -7.05 -4.54 -3.62
CA VAL A 95 -6.87 -3.61 -2.50
C VAL A 95 -8.16 -2.93 -2.03
N VAL A 96 -9.12 -2.69 -2.93
CA VAL A 96 -10.44 -2.12 -2.56
C VAL A 96 -11.21 -3.03 -1.58
N ASN A 97 -10.94 -4.34 -1.62
CA ASN A 97 -11.67 -5.36 -0.87
C ASN A 97 -11.01 -5.71 0.48
N THR A 98 -9.91 -5.07 0.86
CA THR A 98 -9.06 -5.48 2.00
C THR A 98 -9.02 -4.47 3.14
N LYS A 99 -10.06 -3.65 3.30
CA LYS A 99 -10.15 -2.68 4.40
C LYS A 99 -10.13 -3.36 5.79
N PRO A 100 -9.64 -2.68 6.84
CA PRO A 100 -8.96 -1.39 6.82
C PRO A 100 -7.49 -1.49 6.37
N TRP A 101 -6.89 -0.38 5.96
CA TRP A 101 -5.55 -0.35 5.33
C TRP A 101 -4.40 0.00 6.29
N MET A 102 -3.18 -0.24 5.80
CA MET A 102 -1.89 -0.26 6.51
C MET A 102 -1.75 -1.44 7.48
N HIS A 103 -0.52 -1.70 7.95
CA HIS A 103 -0.24 -2.82 8.85
C HIS A 103 -0.98 -2.73 10.19
N HIS A 104 -1.31 -1.51 10.62
CA HIS A 104 -2.03 -1.23 11.85
C HIS A 104 -3.56 -1.03 11.65
N GLY A 105 -4.05 -1.06 10.41
CA GLY A 105 -5.50 -1.00 10.13
C GLY A 105 -6.21 0.29 10.57
N HIS A 106 -5.52 1.43 10.68
CA HIS A 106 -6.14 2.68 11.15
C HIS A 106 -6.79 3.50 10.03
N PHE A 107 -6.61 3.13 8.75
CA PHE A 107 -7.16 3.86 7.62
C PHE A 107 -8.48 3.22 7.18
N PRO A 108 -9.63 3.91 7.35
CA PRO A 108 -10.94 3.37 7.00
C PRO A 108 -11.30 3.54 5.52
N SER A 109 -10.56 4.38 4.77
CA SER A 109 -10.76 4.60 3.34
C SER A 109 -9.44 4.64 2.57
N LEU A 110 -9.47 4.29 1.27
CA LEU A 110 -8.34 4.49 0.36
C LEU A 110 -8.06 5.96 0.10
N LEU A 111 -9.07 6.84 0.20
CA LEU A 111 -8.88 8.28 0.11
C LEU A 111 -7.95 8.77 1.21
N ASP A 112 -8.14 8.32 2.45
CA ASP A 112 -7.27 8.70 3.58
C ASP A 112 -5.83 8.23 3.37
N VAL A 113 -5.65 7.04 2.77
CA VAL A 113 -4.33 6.50 2.41
C VAL A 113 -3.67 7.38 1.35
N VAL A 114 -4.37 7.69 0.26
CA VAL A 114 -3.83 8.52 -0.83
C VAL A 114 -3.53 9.93 -0.36
N GLU A 115 -4.38 10.54 0.48
CA GLU A 115 -4.14 11.86 1.05
C GLU A 115 -2.93 11.88 1.99
N LEU A 116 -2.71 10.82 2.78
CA LEU A 116 -1.49 10.68 3.59
C LEU A 116 -0.23 10.72 2.70
N TYR A 117 -0.22 9.94 1.63
CA TYR A 117 0.89 9.95 0.65
C TYR A 117 1.02 11.28 -0.06
N ASN A 118 -0.10 11.94 -0.39
CA ASN A 118 -0.11 13.27 -1.00
C ASN A 118 0.58 14.31 -0.11
N LEU A 119 0.40 14.21 1.21
CA LEU A 119 1.07 15.03 2.21
C LEU A 119 2.54 14.64 2.47
N GLY A 120 3.05 13.60 1.80
CA GLY A 120 4.41 13.10 1.96
C GLY A 120 4.62 12.24 3.21
N ASN A 121 3.57 11.56 3.69
CA ASN A 121 3.58 10.73 4.89
C ASN A 121 4.19 11.44 6.13
N PRO A 122 3.54 12.51 6.63
CA PRO A 122 4.04 13.22 7.79
C PRO A 122 4.09 12.30 9.02
N ALA A 123 5.29 11.97 9.47
CA ALA A 123 5.50 11.23 10.71
C ALA A 123 5.58 12.20 11.91
N PRO A 124 5.03 11.84 13.09
CA PRO A 124 5.16 12.66 14.29
C PRO A 124 6.63 12.95 14.64
N ILE A 125 6.92 14.18 15.04
CA ILE A 125 8.27 14.59 15.46
C ILE A 125 8.59 13.95 16.83
N GLN A 126 9.52 13.01 16.85
CA GLN A 126 9.86 12.19 18.03
C GLN A 126 10.94 12.81 18.94
N LYS A 127 11.03 14.15 19.01
CA LYS A 127 12.09 14.89 19.72
C LYS A 127 12.27 14.48 21.19
N LYS A 128 11.21 14.04 21.88
CA LYS A 128 11.29 13.57 23.27
C LYS A 128 12.22 12.36 23.48
N TYR A 129 12.53 11.62 22.42
CA TYR A 129 13.43 10.47 22.48
C TYR A 129 14.86 10.79 22.01
N ALA A 130 15.12 11.99 21.48
CA ALA A 130 16.46 12.41 21.07
C ALA A 130 17.39 12.47 22.29
N GLY A 131 18.60 11.91 22.20
CA GLY A 131 19.54 11.82 23.32
C GLY A 131 19.15 10.83 24.43
N THR A 132 18.05 10.08 24.26
CA THR A 132 17.65 9.01 25.20
C THR A 132 18.21 7.66 24.75
N ALA A 133 18.08 6.62 25.59
CA ALA A 133 18.42 5.25 25.20
C ALA A 133 17.66 4.75 23.94
N ARG A 134 16.53 5.39 23.60
CA ARG A 134 15.69 5.06 22.44
C ARG A 134 16.01 5.88 21.19
N ASP A 135 16.96 6.81 21.24
CA ASP A 135 17.32 7.68 20.11
C ASP A 135 17.69 6.86 18.86
N SER A 136 18.49 5.79 19.06
CA SER A 136 18.90 4.91 17.96
C SER A 136 17.77 4.06 17.35
N LEU A 137 16.55 4.13 17.91
CA LEU A 137 15.36 3.45 17.40
C LEU A 137 14.39 4.39 16.69
N ILE A 138 14.71 5.69 16.57
CA ILE A 138 13.89 6.64 15.82
C ILE A 138 13.89 6.23 14.34
N PRO A 139 12.74 5.80 13.77
CA PRO A 139 12.69 5.32 12.40
C PRO A 139 12.88 6.49 11.43
N LYS A 140 13.57 6.21 10.31
CA LYS A 140 13.76 7.16 9.22
C LYS A 140 12.92 6.71 8.02
N PRO A 141 11.90 7.49 7.60
CA PRO A 141 11.12 7.17 6.42
C PRO A 141 12.00 7.11 5.16
N ASP A 142 11.50 6.40 4.14
CA ASP A 142 12.14 6.29 2.85
C ASP A 142 12.27 7.67 2.17
N PRO A 143 13.44 8.07 1.64
CA PRO A 143 13.64 9.37 1.00
C PRO A 143 12.77 9.59 -0.24
N LEU A 144 12.17 8.54 -0.80
CA LEU A 144 11.20 8.66 -1.89
C LEU A 144 9.90 9.34 -1.46
N LEU A 145 9.58 9.34 -0.16
CA LEU A 145 8.37 9.96 0.39
C LEU A 145 8.55 11.46 0.46
N LYS A 146 7.79 12.15 -0.38
CA LYS A 146 7.74 13.61 -0.47
C LYS A 146 6.33 14.02 -0.83
N LYS A 147 6.01 15.28 -0.53
CA LYS A 147 4.73 15.86 -0.91
C LYS A 147 4.51 15.72 -2.42
N LEU A 148 3.33 15.26 -2.80
CA LEU A 148 3.00 14.98 -4.21
C LEU A 148 2.26 16.16 -4.87
N ASP A 149 1.67 17.04 -4.05
CA ASP A 149 0.90 18.22 -4.48
C ASP A 149 -0.17 17.86 -5.53
N LEU A 150 -0.84 16.72 -5.33
CA LEU A 150 -2.01 16.31 -6.09
C LEU A 150 -3.19 17.18 -5.69
N ASN A 151 -3.92 17.68 -6.68
CA ASN A 151 -5.19 18.34 -6.47
C ASN A 151 -6.34 17.31 -6.35
N LYS A 152 -7.55 17.78 -6.04
CA LYS A 152 -8.72 16.92 -5.82
C LYS A 152 -9.10 16.06 -7.04
N GLU A 153 -8.98 16.61 -8.25
CA GLU A 153 -9.26 15.87 -9.49
C GLU A 153 -8.23 14.76 -9.68
N GLU A 154 -6.94 15.07 -9.50
CA GLU A 154 -5.85 14.10 -9.61
C GLU A 154 -5.98 12.97 -8.58
N ILE A 155 -6.38 13.28 -7.34
CA ILE A 155 -6.64 12.26 -6.31
C ILE A 155 -7.82 11.37 -6.73
N SER A 156 -8.90 11.96 -7.25
CA SER A 156 -10.06 11.23 -7.73
C SER A 156 -9.70 10.31 -8.91
N ASP A 157 -8.93 10.80 -9.88
CA ASP A 157 -8.45 10.01 -11.02
C ASP A 157 -7.54 8.87 -10.56
N LEU A 158 -6.62 9.14 -9.63
CA LEU A 158 -5.74 8.12 -9.05
C LEU A 158 -6.54 7.02 -8.33
N LEU A 159 -7.56 7.38 -7.55
CA LEU A 159 -8.46 6.41 -6.92
C LEU A 159 -9.25 5.61 -7.96
N ALA A 160 -9.77 6.26 -8.99
CA ALA A 160 -10.48 5.59 -10.08
C ALA A 160 -9.59 4.53 -10.77
N PHE A 161 -8.30 4.80 -10.91
CA PHE A 161 -7.32 3.81 -11.37
C PHE A 161 -7.12 2.68 -10.34
N ILE A 162 -6.90 3.00 -9.05
CA ILE A 162 -6.69 1.98 -8.01
C ILE A 162 -7.88 1.01 -7.93
N GLU A 163 -9.10 1.49 -8.14
CA GLU A 163 -10.30 0.64 -8.19
C GLU A 163 -10.27 -0.42 -9.29
N THR A 164 -9.56 -0.16 -10.39
CA THR A 164 -9.42 -1.11 -11.50
C THR A 164 -8.57 -2.34 -11.15
N LEU A 165 -7.84 -2.29 -10.03
CA LEU A 165 -6.95 -3.34 -9.56
C LEU A 165 -7.67 -4.44 -8.76
N SER A 166 -8.96 -4.22 -8.47
CA SER A 166 -9.82 -5.18 -7.77
C SER A 166 -10.86 -5.79 -8.69
N THR A 167 -11.35 -6.96 -8.29
CA THR A 167 -12.50 -7.61 -8.92
C THR A 167 -13.72 -7.55 -7.99
N PRO A 168 -14.94 -7.74 -8.51
CA PRO A 168 -16.11 -7.94 -7.67
C PRO A 168 -15.93 -9.14 -6.75
N THR A 169 -16.33 -9.01 -5.49
CA THR A 169 -16.23 -10.08 -4.50
C THR A 169 -17.05 -11.30 -4.94
N ARG A 170 -16.43 -12.48 -4.86
CA ARG A 170 -17.07 -13.75 -5.22
C ARG A 170 -17.42 -14.54 -3.97
N ARG A 171 -18.61 -15.14 -3.96
CA ARG A 171 -18.99 -16.08 -2.90
C ARG A 171 -18.21 -17.38 -3.07
N ILE A 172 -17.51 -17.81 -2.02
CA ILE A 172 -16.82 -19.09 -1.99
C ILE A 172 -17.78 -20.17 -1.46
N ILE A 173 -17.78 -21.33 -2.10
CA ILE A 173 -18.50 -22.52 -1.60
C ILE A 173 -17.63 -23.13 -0.49
N ILE A 174 -18.13 -23.10 0.75
CA ILE A 174 -17.42 -23.65 1.90
C ILE A 174 -17.56 -25.18 1.87
N PRO A 175 -16.47 -25.96 1.91
CA PRO A 175 -16.54 -27.40 1.94
C PRO A 175 -17.13 -27.89 3.28
N THR A 176 -17.85 -29.00 3.25
CA THR A 176 -18.30 -29.67 4.47
C THR A 176 -17.08 -30.24 5.20
N LEU A 177 -16.88 -29.83 6.46
CA LEU A 177 -15.81 -30.40 7.28
C LEU A 177 -16.16 -31.83 7.71
N PRO A 178 -15.17 -32.74 7.79
CA PRO A 178 -15.37 -34.05 8.39
C PRO A 178 -15.90 -33.92 9.83
N LYS A 179 -16.73 -34.87 10.24
CA LYS A 179 -17.21 -34.98 11.63
C LYS A 179 -16.16 -35.61 12.52
#